data_AF-A0A6G6ZUY5-F1
#
_entry.id   AF-A0A6G6ZUY5-F1
#
_cell.length_a   1.000
_cell.length_b   1.000
_cell.length_c   1.000
_cell.angle_alpha   90.00
_cell.angle_beta   90.00
_cell.angle_gamma   90.00
#
_symmetry.space_group_name_H-M   'P 1'
#
loop_
_entity.id
_entity.type
_entity.pdbx_description
1 polymer ?
#
loop_
_entity_poly.entity_id
_entity_poly.type
_entity_poly.pdbx_seq_one_letter_code
_entity_poly.pdbx_strand_id
1 'polypeptide(L)'
;MARYVRVEEGVVVELIETGDYAIADLFAPQFLASIHPAPPGREVRVGMELQASPVPASVAEASEPVAAPLATPPGDKLEAVARAHVAEVVAQGAEARERQWRSDSLEASQWLAARHRDEQDLGRGTSLSAQQYLELLEYRQALREWPGCQGFPAVAARPQAPQWLPGNLPGQ
;
A
#
# COMPACT_ATOMS: atom_id res chain seq x y z
N MET A 1 24.77 0.99 -2.40
CA MET A 1 23.72 1.46 -1.47
C MET A 1 23.59 2.95 -1.65
N ALA A 2 22.49 3.40 -2.26
CA ALA A 2 22.23 4.83 -2.37
C ALA A 2 21.81 5.36 -1.00
N ARG A 3 22.41 6.49 -0.61
CA ARG A 3 22.14 7.17 0.67
C ARG A 3 21.62 8.55 0.35
N TYR A 4 20.49 8.90 0.95
CA TYR A 4 19.85 10.19 0.77
C TYR A 4 19.69 10.86 2.12
N VAL A 5 19.57 12.18 2.09
CA VAL A 5 19.39 12.99 3.28
C VAL A 5 18.15 13.84 3.08
N ARG A 6 17.25 13.80 4.07
CA ARG A 6 16.12 14.72 4.11
C ARG A 6 16.62 16.02 4.74
N VAL A 7 16.43 17.11 4.03
CA VAL A 7 16.84 18.45 4.45
C VAL A 7 15.59 19.30 4.64
N GLU A 8 15.42 19.87 5.82
CA GLU A 8 14.38 20.88 6.09
C GLU A 8 15.06 22.17 6.55
N GLU A 9 14.71 23.30 5.93
CA GLU A 9 15.35 24.61 6.16
C GLU A 9 16.89 24.60 6.09
N GLY A 10 17.48 23.80 5.18
CA GLY A 10 18.94 23.71 5.01
C GLY A 10 19.65 22.81 6.05
N VAL A 11 18.91 22.20 6.95
CA VAL A 11 19.44 21.29 7.98
C VAL A 11 19.05 19.84 7.65
N VAL A 12 20.03 18.93 7.73
CA VAL A 12 19.76 17.50 7.60
C VAL A 12 18.97 17.00 8.81
N VAL A 13 17.72 16.62 8.59
CA VAL A 13 16.83 16.10 9.64
C VAL A 13 16.84 14.59 9.71
N GLU A 14 17.12 13.90 8.59
CA GLU A 14 17.03 12.44 8.53
C GLU A 14 17.99 11.85 7.49
N LEU A 15 18.59 10.70 7.82
CA LEU A 15 19.37 9.88 6.89
C LEU A 15 18.52 8.71 6.41
N ILE A 16 18.40 8.59 5.09
CA ILE A 16 17.60 7.56 4.42
C ILE A 16 18.56 6.65 3.65
N GLU A 17 18.61 5.38 4.03
CA GLU A 17 19.31 4.34 3.26
C GLU A 17 18.29 3.59 2.39
N THR A 18 18.33 3.85 1.09
CA THR A 18 17.39 3.30 0.11
C THR A 18 17.79 1.90 -0.38
N GLY A 19 18.99 1.45 -0.04
CA GLY A 19 19.50 0.15 -0.47
C GLY A 19 19.59 0.06 -1.99
N ASP A 20 18.77 -0.82 -2.57
CA ASP A 20 18.60 -1.08 -4.00
C ASP A 20 17.33 -0.44 -4.59
N TYR A 21 16.45 0.10 -3.73
CA TYR A 21 15.18 0.69 -4.14
C TYR A 21 15.36 2.17 -4.53
N ALA A 22 14.60 2.61 -5.53
CA ALA A 22 14.58 4.01 -5.93
C ALA A 22 13.87 4.86 -4.87
N ILE A 23 14.47 5.99 -4.48
CA ILE A 23 13.88 6.91 -3.48
C ILE A 23 12.47 7.40 -3.88
N ALA A 24 12.23 7.54 -5.19
CA ALA A 24 10.94 7.94 -5.75
C ALA A 24 9.82 6.91 -5.57
N ASP A 25 10.17 5.64 -5.32
CA ASP A 25 9.21 4.56 -5.06
C ASP A 25 8.88 4.46 -3.57
N LEU A 26 9.82 4.86 -2.71
CA LEU A 26 9.68 4.79 -1.25
C LEU A 26 8.96 6.01 -0.65
N PHE A 27 8.98 7.16 -1.33
CA PHE A 27 8.47 8.42 -0.79
C PHE A 27 7.58 9.17 -1.77
N ALA A 28 6.52 9.79 -1.27
CA ALA A 28 5.61 10.61 -2.07
C ALA A 28 6.34 11.84 -2.69
N PRO A 29 5.90 12.35 -3.84
CA PRO A 29 6.62 13.38 -4.61
C PRO A 29 6.86 14.69 -3.84
N GLN A 30 5.97 15.03 -2.90
CA GLN A 30 6.13 16.18 -2.02
C GLN A 30 7.32 16.05 -1.06
N PHE A 31 7.69 14.82 -0.69
CA PHE A 31 8.85 14.55 0.18
C PHE A 31 10.15 14.48 -0.63
N LEU A 32 10.09 14.04 -1.88
CA LEU A 32 11.26 14.00 -2.78
C LEU A 32 11.88 15.38 -3.01
N ALA A 33 11.05 16.44 -3.00
CA ALA A 33 11.53 17.81 -3.11
C ALA A 33 12.48 18.23 -1.97
N SER A 34 12.39 17.56 -0.82
CA SER A 34 13.22 17.81 0.37
C SER A 34 14.33 16.77 0.57
N ILE A 35 14.44 15.78 -0.33
CA ILE A 35 15.40 14.69 -0.21
C ILE A 35 16.52 14.90 -1.23
N HIS A 36 17.74 15.10 -0.73
CA HIS A 36 18.92 15.30 -1.56
C HIS A 36 19.82 14.06 -1.55
N PRO A 37 20.47 13.72 -2.69
CA PRO A 37 21.45 12.64 -2.72
C PRO A 37 22.64 13.02 -1.83
N ALA A 38 23.05 12.10 -0.97
CA ALA A 38 24.22 12.34 -0.13
C ALA A 38 25.48 12.43 -1.02
N PRO A 39 26.36 13.43 -0.82
CA PRO A 39 27.59 13.53 -1.57
C PRO A 39 28.49 12.31 -1.28
N PRO A 40 28.99 11.61 -2.32
CA PRO A 40 29.81 10.43 -2.11
C PRO A 40 31.13 10.80 -1.41
N GLY A 41 31.45 10.12 -0.31
CA GLY A 41 32.71 10.31 0.43
C GLY A 41 32.66 11.27 1.62
N ARG A 42 31.50 11.82 1.99
CA ARG A 42 31.31 12.59 3.24
C ARG A 42 30.36 11.86 4.19
N GLU A 43 30.78 11.65 5.44
CA GLU A 43 29.91 11.15 6.51
C GLU A 43 28.90 12.25 6.87
N VAL A 44 27.67 12.13 6.36
CA VAL A 44 26.60 13.07 6.72
C VAL A 44 25.99 12.63 8.05
N ARG A 45 25.80 13.58 8.98
CA ARG A 45 25.20 13.35 10.30
C ARG A 45 23.95 14.23 10.43
N VAL A 46 22.93 13.72 11.11
CA VAL A 46 21.72 14.49 11.46
C VAL A 46 22.15 15.75 12.23
N GLY A 47 21.68 16.93 11.79
CA GLY A 47 22.03 18.24 12.37
C GLY A 47 23.17 19.00 11.67
N MET A 48 23.63 18.55 10.49
CA MET A 48 24.63 19.29 9.71
C MET A 48 23.95 20.33 8.79
N GLU A 49 24.33 21.60 8.91
CA GLU A 49 23.93 22.66 7.97
C GLU A 49 24.63 22.45 6.62
N LEU A 50 23.85 22.11 5.59
CA LEU A 50 24.34 22.00 4.21
C LEU A 50 24.32 23.40 3.58
N GLN A 51 25.39 24.17 3.80
CA GLN A 51 25.64 25.40 3.05
C GLN A 51 25.79 25.06 1.56
N ALA A 52 24.74 25.36 0.79
CA ALA A 52 24.72 25.22 -0.66
C ALA A 52 25.71 26.22 -1.28
N SER A 53 26.90 25.73 -1.66
CA SER A 53 27.86 26.48 -2.46
C SER A 53 27.71 26.07 -3.93
N PRO A 54 27.44 27.00 -4.87
CA PRO A 54 27.19 26.66 -6.26
C PRO A 54 28.47 26.58 -7.12
N VAL A 55 28.43 25.63 -8.09
CA VAL A 55 29.13 25.52 -9.41
C VAL A 55 30.68 25.38 -9.43
N PRO A 56 31.36 24.87 -10.51
CA PRO A 56 30.91 24.60 -11.90
C PRO A 56 31.42 23.28 -12.55
N ALA A 57 31.01 23.10 -13.82
CA ALA A 57 31.48 22.12 -14.79
C ALA A 57 33.02 21.98 -14.89
N SER A 58 33.56 20.76 -14.94
CA SER A 58 34.72 20.43 -15.76
C SER A 58 34.96 18.91 -15.91
N VAL A 59 35.06 18.52 -17.18
CA VAL A 59 35.71 17.38 -17.87
C VAL A 59 36.55 16.36 -17.08
N ALA A 60 36.42 15.07 -17.45
CA ALA A 60 37.44 14.00 -17.55
C ALA A 60 36.71 12.64 -17.66
N GLU A 61 36.35 12.13 -18.83
CA GLU A 61 37.16 11.25 -19.69
C GLU A 61 38.11 10.29 -18.93
N ALA A 62 37.77 8.98 -18.92
CA ALA A 62 38.72 7.90 -19.21
C ALA A 62 38.06 6.50 -19.18
N SER A 63 38.08 5.85 -20.34
CA SER A 63 38.45 4.44 -20.54
C SER A 63 37.47 3.33 -20.09
N GLU A 64 36.65 2.87 -21.03
CA GLU A 64 36.46 1.42 -21.29
C GLU A 64 37.74 0.86 -21.98
N PRO A 65 37.94 -0.46 -22.27
CA PRO A 65 37.05 -1.63 -22.09
C PRO A 65 37.77 -2.92 -21.60
N VAL A 66 37.01 -3.92 -21.11
CA VAL A 66 37.38 -5.33 -21.34
C VAL A 66 36.13 -6.19 -21.48
N ALA A 67 36.08 -6.88 -22.61
CA ALA A 67 35.00 -7.75 -23.06
C ALA A 67 35.14 -9.17 -22.49
N ALA A 68 33.99 -9.80 -22.16
CA ALA A 68 33.56 -11.15 -22.60
C ALA A 68 32.53 -11.75 -21.62
N PRO A 69 31.67 -12.69 -22.05
CA PRO A 69 30.90 -12.74 -23.28
C PRO A 69 29.40 -12.68 -22.98
N LEU A 70 28.68 -12.07 -23.92
CA LEU A 70 27.24 -11.98 -23.97
C LEU A 70 26.62 -13.40 -24.11
N ALA A 71 26.15 -13.97 -23.01
CA ALA A 71 25.04 -14.91 -23.05
C ALA A 71 23.77 -14.08 -22.82
N THR A 72 23.28 -13.43 -23.87
CA THR A 72 21.94 -12.87 -23.90
C THR A 72 20.95 -14.03 -23.72
N PRO A 73 20.16 -14.11 -22.63
CA PRO A 73 18.94 -14.88 -22.71
C PRO A 73 18.06 -14.23 -23.80
N PRO A 74 17.39 -15.02 -24.66
CA PRO A 74 16.53 -14.48 -25.72
C PRO A 74 15.48 -13.54 -25.11
N GLY A 75 15.30 -12.36 -25.71
CA GLY A 75 14.48 -11.24 -25.21
C GLY A 75 13.01 -11.58 -24.87
N ASP A 76 12.53 -12.74 -25.32
CA ASP A 76 11.20 -13.28 -25.02
C ASP A 76 10.96 -13.55 -23.52
N LYS A 77 12.00 -13.98 -22.78
CA LYS A 77 11.86 -14.28 -21.35
C LYS A 77 11.77 -13.03 -20.47
N LEU A 78 12.40 -11.91 -20.86
CA LEU A 78 12.41 -10.68 -20.06
C LEU A 78 11.04 -9.97 -20.12
N GLU A 79 10.42 -9.96 -21.30
CA GLU A 79 9.07 -9.41 -21.47
C GLU A 79 8.01 -10.26 -20.73
N ALA A 80 8.18 -11.58 -20.72
CA ALA A 80 7.32 -12.50 -19.96
C ALA A 80 7.40 -12.27 -18.44
N VAL A 81 8.60 -12.08 -17.87
CA VAL A 81 8.75 -11.80 -16.43
C VAL A 81 8.26 -10.39 -16.05
N ALA A 82 8.48 -9.39 -16.90
CA ALA A 82 7.95 -8.04 -16.68
C ALA A 82 6.41 -8.04 -16.67
N ARG A 83 5.79 -8.76 -17.62
CA ARG A 83 4.33 -8.92 -17.67
C ARG A 83 3.78 -9.68 -16.46
N ALA A 84 4.49 -10.70 -15.97
CA ALA A 84 4.13 -11.44 -14.77
C ALA A 84 4.20 -10.56 -13.50
N HIS A 85 5.26 -9.77 -13.36
CA HIS A 85 5.41 -8.85 -12.22
C HIS A 85 4.33 -7.76 -12.20
N VAL A 86 4.02 -7.16 -13.36
CA VAL A 86 2.92 -6.19 -13.47
C VAL A 86 1.58 -6.83 -13.10
N ALA A 87 1.31 -8.07 -13.53
CA ALA A 87 0.09 -8.77 -13.17
C ALA A 87 0.00 -9.05 -11.66
N GLU A 88 1.13 -9.39 -11.02
CA GLU A 88 1.20 -9.59 -9.57
C GLU A 88 0.95 -8.30 -8.80
N VAL A 89 1.59 -7.18 -9.17
CA VAL A 89 1.39 -5.87 -8.51
C VAL A 89 -0.07 -5.41 -8.65
N VAL A 90 -0.68 -5.62 -9.82
CA VAL A 90 -2.11 -5.30 -10.04
C VAL A 90 -3.01 -6.20 -9.17
N ALA A 91 -2.70 -7.48 -9.05
CA ALA A 91 -3.43 -8.40 -8.17
C ALA A 91 -3.33 -7.94 -6.70
N GLN A 92 -2.13 -7.61 -6.21
CA GLN A 92 -1.91 -7.08 -4.86
C GLN A 92 -2.75 -5.81 -4.60
N GLY A 93 -2.85 -4.91 -5.58
CA GLY A 93 -3.69 -3.72 -5.49
C GLY A 93 -5.19 -4.03 -5.40
N ALA A 94 -5.67 -5.00 -6.17
CA ALA A 94 -7.05 -5.47 -6.09
C ALA A 94 -7.36 -6.11 -4.74
N GLU A 95 -6.46 -6.97 -4.23
CA GLU A 95 -6.59 -7.61 -2.91
C GLU A 95 -6.64 -6.58 -1.76
N ALA A 96 -5.81 -5.53 -1.82
CA ALA A 96 -5.84 -4.46 -0.83
C ALA A 96 -7.19 -3.71 -0.83
N ARG A 97 -7.70 -3.37 -2.01
CA ARG A 97 -9.00 -2.69 -2.16
C ARG A 97 -10.17 -3.52 -1.66
N GLU A 98 -10.17 -4.82 -1.94
CA GLU A 98 -11.21 -5.73 -1.45
C GLU A 98 -11.15 -5.92 0.06
N ARG A 99 -9.96 -6.03 0.66
CA ARG A 99 -9.79 -6.05 2.12
C ARG A 99 -10.28 -4.77 2.78
N GLN A 100 -10.07 -3.62 2.14
CA GLN A 100 -10.60 -2.35 2.62
C GLN A 100 -12.13 -2.35 2.58
N TRP A 101 -12.74 -2.76 1.47
CA TRP A 101 -14.20 -2.87 1.34
C TRP A 101 -14.81 -3.81 2.38
N ARG A 102 -14.16 -4.96 2.64
CA ARG A 102 -14.55 -5.90 3.69
C ARG A 102 -14.55 -5.24 5.08
N SER A 103 -13.48 -4.52 5.39
CA SER A 103 -13.32 -3.83 6.68
C SER A 103 -14.38 -2.77 6.86
N ASP A 104 -14.64 -1.98 5.82
CA ASP A 104 -15.68 -0.96 5.82
C ASP A 104 -17.08 -1.57 5.99
N SER A 105 -17.40 -2.64 5.25
CA SER A 105 -18.67 -3.37 5.37
C SER A 105 -18.90 -3.94 6.78
N LEU A 106 -17.83 -4.38 7.45
CA LEU A 106 -17.88 -4.83 8.84
C LEU A 106 -18.08 -3.67 9.82
N GLU A 107 -17.47 -2.51 9.58
CA GLU A 107 -17.63 -1.31 10.40
C GLU A 107 -19.05 -0.73 10.26
N ALA A 108 -19.54 -0.59 9.02
CA ALA A 108 -20.88 -0.09 8.70
C ALA A 108 -22.00 -0.94 9.34
N SER A 109 -21.77 -2.24 9.52
CA SER A 109 -22.73 -3.16 10.17
C SER A 109 -22.50 -3.36 11.68
N GLN A 110 -21.42 -2.82 12.24
CA GLN A 110 -21.03 -3.04 13.64
C GLN A 110 -22.03 -2.40 14.63
N TRP A 111 -22.51 -1.20 14.34
CA TRP A 111 -23.40 -0.47 15.23
C TRP A 111 -24.77 -1.16 15.38
N LEU A 112 -25.29 -1.79 14.31
CA LEU A 112 -26.54 -2.56 14.35
C LEU A 112 -26.44 -3.75 15.31
N ALA A 113 -25.32 -4.49 15.23
CA ALA A 113 -25.08 -5.62 16.10
C ALA A 113 -24.85 -5.22 17.57
N ALA A 114 -24.30 -4.02 17.80
CA ALA A 114 -24.15 -3.46 19.14
C ALA A 114 -25.50 -3.02 19.72
N ARG A 115 -26.29 -2.25 18.96
CA ARG A 115 -27.64 -1.83 19.35
C ARG A 115 -28.55 -3.01 19.66
N HIS A 116 -28.54 -4.06 18.84
CA HIS A 116 -29.37 -5.24 19.11
C HIS A 116 -29.02 -5.91 20.44
N ARG A 117 -27.74 -5.98 20.80
CA ARG A 117 -27.29 -6.52 22.08
C ARG A 117 -27.68 -5.63 23.26
N ASP A 118 -27.57 -4.32 23.09
CA ASP A 118 -28.01 -3.34 24.09
C ASP A 118 -29.52 -3.45 24.36
N GLU A 119 -30.35 -3.51 23.32
CA GLU A 119 -31.80 -3.68 23.46
C GLU A 119 -32.17 -5.01 24.14
N GLN A 120 -31.43 -6.10 23.86
CA GLN A 120 -31.62 -7.39 24.55
C GLN A 120 -31.25 -7.30 26.04
N ASP A 121 -30.12 -6.67 26.38
CA ASP A 121 -29.66 -6.50 27.76
C ASP A 121 -30.63 -5.63 28.58
N LEU A 122 -31.17 -4.59 27.94
CA LEU A 122 -32.20 -3.72 28.51
C LEU A 122 -33.59 -4.39 28.62
N GLY A 123 -33.76 -5.60 28.09
CA GLY A 123 -35.05 -6.32 28.06
C GLY A 123 -36.14 -5.61 27.26
N ARG A 124 -35.75 -4.79 26.28
CA ARG A 124 -36.67 -4.04 25.40
C ARG A 124 -36.99 -4.85 24.15
N GLY A 125 -38.04 -4.42 23.44
CA GLY A 125 -38.33 -4.96 22.11
C GLY A 125 -37.19 -4.62 21.14
N THR A 126 -36.60 -5.63 20.51
CA THR A 126 -35.47 -5.44 19.60
C THR A 126 -35.88 -4.72 18.31
N SER A 127 -35.08 -3.76 17.84
CA SER A 127 -35.36 -3.07 16.57
C SER A 127 -35.21 -3.98 15.34
N LEU A 128 -34.43 -5.05 15.46
CA LEU A 128 -34.30 -6.10 14.45
C LEU A 128 -35.03 -7.36 14.93
N SER A 129 -35.72 -8.03 14.02
CA SER A 129 -36.26 -9.38 14.28
C SER A 129 -35.12 -10.37 14.52
N ALA A 130 -35.38 -11.47 15.24
CA ALA A 130 -34.41 -12.53 15.46
C ALA A 130 -33.83 -13.09 14.14
N GLN A 131 -34.66 -13.20 13.10
CA GLN A 131 -34.22 -13.61 11.77
C GLN A 131 -33.23 -12.60 11.16
N GLN A 132 -33.56 -11.31 11.18
CA GLN A 132 -32.69 -10.25 10.65
C GLN A 132 -31.37 -10.19 11.41
N TYR A 133 -31.40 -10.40 12.74
CA TYR A 133 -30.18 -10.45 13.52
C TYR A 133 -29.30 -11.66 13.15
N LEU A 134 -29.90 -12.83 12.91
CA LEU A 134 -29.17 -14.00 12.44
C LEU A 134 -28.54 -13.75 11.07
N GLU A 135 -29.32 -13.24 10.10
CA GLU A 135 -28.84 -12.88 8.76
C GLU A 135 -27.67 -11.87 8.83
N LEU A 136 -27.72 -10.92 9.77
CA LEU A 136 -26.62 -9.97 10.01
C LEU A 136 -25.35 -10.68 10.48
N LEU A 137 -25.47 -11.62 11.40
CA LEU A 137 -24.35 -12.37 11.93
C LEU A 137 -23.73 -13.26 10.86
N GLU A 138 -24.55 -13.95 10.07
CA GLU A 138 -24.10 -14.77 8.95
C GLU A 138 -23.39 -13.93 7.88
N TYR A 139 -23.97 -12.79 7.49
CA TYR A 139 -23.34 -11.86 6.55
C TYR A 139 -21.97 -11.39 7.04
N ARG A 140 -21.87 -10.98 8.31
CA ARG A 140 -20.60 -10.54 8.93
C ARG A 140 -19.59 -11.66 9.04
N GLN A 141 -20.04 -12.89 9.26
CA GLN A 141 -19.19 -14.06 9.33
C GLN A 141 -18.63 -14.40 7.93
N ALA A 142 -19.49 -14.41 6.91
CA ALA A 142 -19.09 -14.57 5.52
C ALA A 142 -18.07 -13.51 5.08
N LEU A 143 -18.24 -12.24 5.47
CA LEU A 143 -17.26 -11.18 5.22
C LEU A 143 -15.89 -11.48 5.85
N ARG A 144 -15.84 -12.07 7.05
CA ARG A 144 -14.58 -12.39 7.73
C ARG A 144 -13.84 -13.56 7.07
N GLU A 145 -14.58 -14.56 6.60
CA GLU A 145 -14.05 -15.76 5.95
C GLU A 145 -13.69 -15.53 4.48
N TRP A 146 -14.34 -14.59 3.81
CA TRP A 146 -14.12 -14.25 2.42
C TRP A 146 -12.66 -14.11 1.95
N PRO A 147 -11.73 -13.44 2.68
CA PRO A 147 -10.32 -13.39 2.27
C PRO A 147 -9.60 -14.75 2.24
N GLY A 148 -10.15 -15.78 2.91
CA GLY A 148 -9.65 -17.16 2.86
C GLY A 148 -10.32 -18.02 1.78
N CYS A 149 -11.35 -17.51 1.08
CA CYS A 149 -12.05 -18.23 0.03
C CYS A 149 -11.32 -18.12 -1.32
N GLN A 150 -11.40 -19.16 -2.16
CA GLN A 150 -10.83 -19.15 -3.52
C GLN A 150 -11.39 -18.06 -4.44
N GLY A 151 -12.52 -17.45 -4.07
CA GLY A 151 -13.14 -16.36 -4.82
C GLY A 151 -12.52 -14.98 -4.56
N PHE A 152 -11.61 -14.83 -3.60
CA PHE A 152 -10.93 -13.56 -3.34
C PHE A 152 -9.83 -13.29 -4.39
N PRO A 153 -9.66 -12.06 -4.92
CA PRO A 153 -10.35 -10.79 -4.63
C PRO A 153 -11.47 -10.47 -5.65
N ALA A 154 -12.18 -11.47 -6.18
CA ALA A 154 -13.19 -11.24 -7.19
C ALA A 154 -14.45 -10.57 -6.61
N VAL A 155 -14.86 -9.43 -7.18
CA VAL A 155 -16.07 -8.70 -6.79
C VAL A 155 -17.32 -9.59 -6.85
N ALA A 156 -17.40 -10.48 -7.83
CA ALA A 156 -18.51 -11.41 -8.01
C ALA A 156 -18.62 -12.45 -6.87
N ALA A 157 -17.54 -12.69 -6.13
CA ALA A 157 -17.51 -13.60 -4.99
C ALA A 157 -17.76 -12.89 -3.65
N ARG A 158 -18.03 -11.58 -3.66
CA ARG A 158 -18.35 -10.83 -2.44
C ARG A 158 -19.61 -11.38 -1.78
N PRO A 159 -19.64 -11.50 -0.44
CA PRO A 159 -20.86 -11.80 0.28
C PRO A 159 -21.92 -10.73 -0.02
N GLN A 160 -23.15 -11.16 -0.34
CA GLN A 160 -24.25 -10.23 -0.56
C GLN A 160 -24.83 -9.74 0.77
N ALA A 161 -24.96 -8.43 0.88
CA ALA A 161 -25.66 -7.82 2.00
C ALA A 161 -27.16 -8.17 1.94
N PRO A 162 -27.80 -8.47 3.09
CA PRO A 162 -29.23 -8.69 3.12
C PRO A 162 -29.99 -7.41 2.74
N GLN A 163 -31.12 -7.56 2.03
CA GLN A 163 -31.87 -6.44 1.44
C GLN A 163 -32.32 -5.37 2.45
N TRP A 164 -32.57 -5.76 3.70
CA TRP A 164 -33.01 -4.86 4.76
C TRP A 164 -31.85 -4.05 5.38
N LEU A 165 -30.59 -4.44 5.13
CA LEU A 165 -29.42 -3.74 5.65
C LEU A 165 -29.30 -2.38 4.97
N PRO A 166 -29.20 -1.28 5.72
CA PRO A 166 -29.07 0.05 5.13
C PRO A 166 -27.81 0.10 4.25
N GLY A 167 -28.00 0.33 2.95
CA GLY A 167 -26.97 0.28 1.91
C GLY A 167 -25.95 1.43 1.93
N ASN A 168 -25.59 1.95 3.11
CA ASN A 168 -24.41 2.81 3.23
C ASN A 168 -23.14 1.95 3.26
N LEU A 169 -23.00 1.08 2.26
CA LEU A 169 -21.75 0.41 1.94
C LEU A 169 -21.07 1.32 0.91
N PRO A 170 -19.91 1.92 1.20
CA PRO A 170 -19.24 2.79 0.25
C PRO A 170 -18.86 1.99 -1.00
N GLY A 171 -19.31 2.49 -2.15
CA GLY A 171 -18.91 1.98 -3.46
C GLY A 171 -19.80 0.91 -4.07
N GLN A 172 -21.13 1.07 -3.99
CA GLN A 172 -22.04 0.51 -5.01
C GLN A 172 -21.74 1.10 -6.40
#